data_AF-A0AAE1K2G2-F1
#
_entry.id   AF-A0AAE1K2G2-F1
#
_cell.length_a   1.000
_cell.length_b   1.000
_cell.length_c   1.000
_cell.angle_alpha   90.00
_cell.angle_beta   90.00
_cell.angle_gamma   90.00
#
_symmetry.space_group_name_H-M   'P 1'
#
loop_
_entity.id
_entity.type
_entity.pdbx_description
1 polymer ?
#
loop_
_entity_poly.entity_id
_entity_poly.type
_entity_poly.pdbx_seq_one_letter_code
_entity_poly.pdbx_strand_id
1 'polypeptide(L)'
;MAMGEWVENPHAESALSNILPCVDQRTTNNTLVQSKQVVTNIVSVVNRFIYSIADANASPNDPNYYNQSGPAMPPLCYPFDSQLNERQCTSQEVSSSNASLVWKKYECQVTEYGFCSSVVGRVTPEIYSQLVGAVNESYALEHYTPLLLNLQNCNFVRETFQEITSSYCPPLNHYLKVINAGLGLISVGVLLCLVLWILYANRPQREEEFVKPSFAQKLKHRFSKNRNNNNNNTNSSLSNAAGEV
;
A
#
# COMPACT_ATOMS: atom_id res chain seq x y z
N MET A 1 18.77 8.95 13.43
CA MET A 1 17.76 7.91 13.13
C MET A 1 18.21 7.20 11.87
N ALA A 2 18.12 5.87 11.82
CA ALA A 2 18.69 5.08 10.71
C ALA A 2 18.21 5.52 9.32
N MET A 3 16.93 5.89 9.16
CA MET A 3 16.39 6.38 7.89
C MET A 3 17.02 7.71 7.44
N GLY A 4 17.28 8.64 8.37
CA GLY A 4 17.87 9.95 8.03
C GLY A 4 19.34 9.83 7.65
N GLU A 5 20.08 8.97 8.34
CA GLU A 5 21.48 8.68 8.01
C GLU A 5 21.62 8.03 6.62
N TRP A 6 20.68 7.15 6.26
CA TRP A 6 20.63 6.57 4.92
C TRP A 6 20.30 7.61 3.84
N VAL A 7 19.43 8.59 4.13
CA VAL A 7 19.12 9.68 3.20
C VAL A 7 20.36 10.51 2.87
N GLU A 8 21.20 10.78 3.87
CA GLU A 8 22.46 11.52 3.71
C GLU A 8 23.53 10.70 2.97
N ASN A 9 23.59 9.38 3.23
CA ASN A 9 24.62 8.50 2.70
C ASN A 9 24.06 7.16 2.16
N PRO A 10 23.28 7.17 1.05
CA PRO A 10 22.57 5.97 0.58
C PRO A 10 23.49 4.86 0.05
N HIS A 11 24.73 5.22 -0.31
CA HIS A 11 25.76 4.28 -0.78
C HIS A 11 26.69 3.77 0.34
N ALA A 12 26.55 4.27 1.58
CA ALA A 12 27.32 3.74 2.70
C ALA A 12 26.80 2.35 3.10
N GLU A 13 27.68 1.47 3.54
CA GLU A 13 27.27 0.14 4.00
C GLU A 13 26.34 0.23 5.22
N SER A 14 25.09 -0.13 5.00
CA SER A 14 24.03 -0.14 6.01
C SER A 14 23.04 -1.27 5.73
N ALA A 15 22.25 -1.64 6.74
CA ALA A 15 21.17 -2.61 6.53
C ALA A 15 20.17 -2.15 5.44
N LEU A 16 19.97 -0.83 5.30
CA LEU A 16 19.08 -0.24 4.30
C LEU A 16 19.70 -0.28 2.88
N SER A 17 20.99 0.03 2.73
CA SER A 17 21.67 -0.04 1.42
C SER A 17 21.75 -1.46 0.86
N ASN A 18 21.81 -2.48 1.74
CA ASN A 18 21.81 -3.89 1.33
C ASN A 18 20.47 -4.36 0.74
N ILE A 19 19.36 -3.74 1.15
CA ILE A 19 18.00 -4.06 0.65
C ILE A 19 17.63 -3.15 -0.53
N LEU A 20 18.18 -1.94 -0.55
CA LEU A 20 17.89 -0.89 -1.54
C LEU A 20 19.18 -0.45 -2.26
N PRO A 21 19.76 -1.30 -3.13
CA PRO A 21 20.96 -0.93 -3.86
C PRO A 21 20.63 0.15 -4.90
N CYS A 22 21.08 1.38 -4.63
CA CYS A 22 20.85 2.52 -5.49
C CYS A 22 21.77 2.49 -6.71
N VAL A 23 21.18 2.63 -7.89
CA VAL A 23 21.89 2.81 -9.17
C VAL A 23 22.03 4.30 -9.45
N ASP A 24 23.12 4.69 -10.13
CA ASP A 24 23.34 6.08 -10.48
C ASP A 24 22.34 6.58 -11.54
N GLN A 25 22.00 7.87 -11.45
CA GLN A 25 20.99 8.49 -12.32
C GLN A 25 21.36 8.40 -13.80
N ARG A 26 22.64 8.39 -14.17
CA ARG A 26 23.07 8.28 -15.57
C ARG A 26 22.73 6.90 -16.12
N THR A 27 23.02 5.84 -15.37
CA THR A 27 22.66 4.47 -15.75
C THR A 27 21.14 4.33 -15.86
N THR A 28 20.39 4.84 -14.90
CA THR A 28 18.91 4.83 -14.93
C THR A 28 18.36 5.57 -16.16
N ASN A 29 18.88 6.76 -16.49
CA ASN A 29 18.47 7.51 -17.68
C ASN A 29 18.79 6.76 -18.98
N ASN A 30 19.96 6.12 -19.06
CA ASN A 30 20.32 5.28 -20.20
C ASN A 30 19.34 4.10 -20.32
N THR A 31 18.97 3.44 -19.22
CA THR A 31 17.98 2.36 -19.21
C THR A 31 16.61 2.85 -19.66
N LEU A 32 16.19 4.06 -19.29
CA LEU A 32 14.94 4.64 -19.77
C LEU A 32 14.96 4.83 -21.29
N VAL A 33 16.06 5.39 -21.82
CA VAL A 33 16.24 5.56 -23.27
C VAL A 33 16.20 4.22 -24.00
N GLN A 34 16.88 3.20 -23.47
CA GLN A 34 16.87 1.85 -24.04
C GLN A 34 15.47 1.23 -24.00
N SER A 35 14.72 1.38 -22.90
CA SER A 35 13.34 0.91 -22.80
C SER A 35 12.45 1.54 -23.87
N LYS A 36 12.54 2.86 -24.08
CA LYS A 36 11.81 3.55 -25.15
C LYS A 36 12.18 3.02 -26.54
N GLN A 37 13.46 2.75 -26.80
CA GLN A 37 13.91 2.15 -28.06
C GLN A 37 13.33 0.75 -28.27
N VAL A 38 13.29 -0.08 -27.22
CA VAL A 38 12.69 -1.42 -27.28
C VAL A 38 11.21 -1.33 -27.62
N VAL A 39 10.45 -0.42 -26.99
CA VAL A 39 9.04 -0.18 -27.33
C VAL A 39 8.89 0.21 -28.79
N THR A 40 9.69 1.15 -29.30
CA THR A 40 9.66 1.54 -30.73
C THR A 40 9.97 0.36 -31.66
N ASN A 41 10.91 -0.52 -31.28
CA ASN A 41 11.24 -1.71 -32.06
C ASN A 41 10.08 -2.72 -32.07
N ILE A 42 9.41 -2.93 -30.94
CA ILE A 42 8.22 -3.79 -30.87
C ILE A 42 7.13 -3.26 -31.79
N VAL A 43 6.83 -1.95 -31.72
CA VAL A 43 5.84 -1.31 -32.59
C VAL A 43 6.23 -1.46 -34.06
N SER A 44 7.51 -1.34 -34.39
CA SER A 44 8.02 -1.53 -35.76
C SER A 44 7.79 -2.94 -36.29
N VAL A 45 8.09 -3.97 -35.49
CA VAL A 45 7.85 -5.37 -35.87
C VAL A 45 6.36 -5.64 -36.08
N VAL A 46 5.53 -5.18 -35.15
CA VAL A 46 4.07 -5.35 -35.22
C VAL A 46 3.49 -4.65 -36.44
N ASN A 47 3.85 -3.38 -36.67
CA ASN A 47 3.35 -2.63 -37.82
C ASN A 47 3.85 -3.20 -39.15
N ARG A 48 5.09 -3.71 -39.19
CA ARG A 48 5.59 -4.42 -40.37
C ARG A 48 4.71 -5.63 -40.67
N PHE A 49 4.35 -6.43 -39.66
CA PHE A 49 3.41 -7.54 -39.85
C PHE A 49 2.05 -7.07 -40.35
N ILE A 50 1.48 -6.04 -39.73
CA ILE A 50 0.16 -5.50 -40.13
C ILE A 50 0.16 -5.10 -41.60
N TYR A 51 1.12 -4.27 -42.04
CA TYR A 51 1.14 -3.78 -43.42
C TYR A 51 1.53 -4.84 -44.45
N SER A 52 2.48 -5.73 -44.13
CA SER A 52 3.03 -6.67 -45.11
C SER A 52 2.33 -8.03 -45.15
N ILE A 53 1.60 -8.38 -44.11
CA ILE A 53 0.89 -9.65 -44.01
C ILE A 53 -0.61 -9.41 -43.85
N ALA A 54 -1.04 -8.78 -42.76
CA ALA A 54 -2.48 -8.66 -42.44
C ALA A 54 -3.26 -7.85 -43.50
N ASP A 55 -2.68 -6.75 -43.99
CA ASP A 55 -3.32 -5.80 -44.90
C ASP A 55 -2.77 -5.82 -46.33
N ALA A 56 -1.82 -6.72 -46.64
CA ALA A 56 -1.16 -6.75 -47.95
C ALA A 56 -2.09 -7.16 -49.12
N ASN A 57 -3.24 -7.82 -48.84
CA ASN A 57 -4.16 -8.34 -49.85
C ASN A 57 -3.43 -9.08 -50.97
N ALA A 58 -2.61 -10.07 -50.59
CA ALA A 58 -1.75 -10.79 -51.50
C ALA A 58 -2.53 -11.42 -52.67
N SER A 59 -1.88 -11.56 -53.83
CA SER A 59 -2.46 -12.24 -55.00
C SER A 59 -2.49 -13.75 -54.77
N PRO A 60 -3.44 -14.52 -55.36
CA PRO A 60 -3.47 -15.98 -55.25
C PRO A 60 -2.17 -16.73 -55.63
N ASN A 61 -1.27 -16.06 -56.36
CA ASN A 61 0.03 -16.61 -56.76
C ASN A 61 1.16 -16.30 -55.75
N ASP A 62 0.89 -15.55 -54.68
CA ASP A 62 1.86 -15.24 -53.63
C ASP A 62 1.95 -16.40 -52.62
N PRO A 63 3.15 -16.83 -52.21
CA PRO A 63 3.32 -17.84 -51.16
C PRO A 63 2.62 -17.49 -49.83
N ASN A 64 2.40 -16.21 -49.55
CA ASN A 64 1.73 -15.71 -48.34
C ASN A 64 0.23 -15.43 -48.57
N TYR A 65 -0.35 -15.93 -49.66
CA TYR A 65 -1.76 -15.75 -49.96
C TYR A 65 -2.66 -16.45 -48.93
N TYR A 66 -3.59 -15.69 -48.35
CA TYR A 66 -4.75 -16.23 -47.64
C TYR A 66 -5.96 -15.31 -47.83
N ASN A 67 -7.17 -15.84 -47.63
CA ASN A 67 -8.41 -15.14 -47.97
C ASN A 67 -8.75 -14.03 -46.93
N GLN A 68 -8.24 -12.82 -47.18
CA GLN A 68 -8.42 -11.66 -46.31
C GLN A 68 -9.72 -10.89 -46.64
N SER A 69 -10.85 -11.36 -46.13
CA SER A 69 -12.16 -10.73 -46.39
C SER A 69 -12.53 -9.60 -45.41
N GLY A 70 -11.74 -9.37 -44.36
CA GLY A 70 -11.99 -8.37 -43.31
C GLY A 70 -11.60 -6.92 -43.66
N PRO A 71 -12.06 -5.90 -42.91
CA PRO A 71 -11.52 -4.54 -43.02
C PRO A 71 -10.03 -4.49 -42.64
N ALA A 72 -9.30 -3.47 -43.11
CA ALA A 72 -7.89 -3.29 -42.80
C ALA A 72 -7.68 -3.06 -41.29
N MET A 73 -6.63 -3.67 -40.76
CA MET A 73 -6.31 -3.64 -39.34
C MET A 73 -5.57 -2.33 -38.99
N PRO A 74 -6.00 -1.58 -37.96
CA PRO A 74 -5.33 -0.34 -37.62
C PRO A 74 -3.92 -0.64 -37.06
N PRO A 75 -2.90 0.13 -37.48
CA PRO A 75 -1.53 -0.04 -36.98
C PRO A 75 -1.43 0.34 -35.50
N LEU A 76 -0.46 -0.26 -34.83
CA LEU A 76 -0.06 0.14 -33.49
C LEU A 76 0.59 1.53 -33.54
N CYS A 77 0.16 2.40 -32.64
CA CYS A 77 0.73 3.73 -32.51
C CYS A 77 2.19 3.65 -32.06
N TYR A 78 3.02 4.51 -32.63
CA TYR A 78 4.34 4.81 -32.06
C TYR A 78 4.17 5.82 -30.91
N PRO A 79 4.42 5.43 -29.65
CA PRO A 79 4.28 6.35 -28.52
C PRO A 79 5.42 7.38 -28.45
N PHE A 80 6.50 7.17 -29.22
CA PHE A 80 7.68 8.02 -29.23
C PHE A 80 8.04 8.52 -30.63
N ASP A 81 8.55 9.75 -30.73
CA ASP A 81 9.13 10.32 -31.95
C ASP A 81 10.57 9.83 -32.22
N SER A 82 11.20 10.31 -33.29
CA SER A 82 12.59 9.97 -33.64
C SER A 82 13.64 10.39 -32.60
N GLN A 83 13.27 11.32 -31.71
CA GLN A 83 14.09 11.83 -30.61
C GLN A 83 13.69 11.19 -29.27
N LEU A 84 12.79 10.20 -29.28
CA LEU A 84 12.25 9.50 -28.11
C LEU A 84 11.42 10.36 -27.15
N ASN A 85 10.86 11.47 -27.65
CA ASN A 85 9.86 12.25 -26.93
C ASN A 85 8.47 11.63 -27.11
N GLU A 86 7.62 11.82 -26.12
CA GLU A 86 6.23 11.34 -26.18
C GLU A 86 5.46 11.97 -27.33
N ARG A 87 4.73 11.13 -28.06
CA ARG A 87 3.91 11.52 -29.19
C ARG A 87 2.47 11.08 -28.95
N GLN A 88 1.53 11.93 -29.33
CA GLN A 88 0.12 11.55 -29.36
C GLN A 88 -0.21 10.69 -30.58
N CYS A 89 -1.03 9.66 -30.37
CA CYS A 89 -1.52 8.80 -31.43
C CYS A 89 -2.55 9.51 -32.28
N THR A 90 -2.56 9.22 -33.58
CA THR A 90 -3.58 9.72 -34.50
C THR A 90 -4.86 8.88 -34.38
N SER A 91 -5.98 9.37 -34.90
CA SER A 91 -7.26 8.65 -34.88
C SER A 91 -7.27 7.36 -35.72
N GLN A 92 -6.24 7.14 -36.54
CA GLN A 92 -6.09 5.96 -37.39
C GLN A 92 -5.21 4.87 -36.75
N GLU A 93 -4.53 5.19 -35.65
CA GLU A 93 -3.64 4.30 -34.92
C GLU A 93 -4.30 3.82 -33.62
N VAL A 94 -3.88 2.66 -33.12
CA VAL A 94 -4.32 2.15 -31.82
C VAL A 94 -3.20 2.25 -30.79
N SER A 95 -3.53 2.70 -29.57
CA SER A 95 -2.56 2.70 -28.46
C SER A 95 -2.28 1.28 -27.96
N SER A 96 -1.12 1.09 -27.34
CA SER A 96 -0.73 -0.16 -26.67
C SER A 96 -1.80 -0.63 -25.66
N SER A 97 -2.41 0.30 -24.93
CA SER A 97 -3.48 0.02 -23.97
C SER A 97 -4.78 -0.54 -24.56
N ASN A 98 -5.12 -0.17 -25.80
CA ASN A 98 -6.41 -0.50 -26.42
C ASN A 98 -6.30 -1.53 -27.56
N ALA A 99 -5.09 -1.78 -28.06
CA ALA A 99 -4.88 -2.59 -29.26
C ALA A 99 -5.45 -4.00 -29.14
N SER A 100 -5.32 -4.67 -27.98
CA SER A 100 -5.85 -6.02 -27.77
C SER A 100 -7.38 -6.12 -28.00
N LEU A 101 -8.12 -5.12 -27.54
CA LEU A 101 -9.58 -5.04 -27.69
C LEU A 101 -9.99 -4.65 -29.10
N VAL A 102 -9.27 -3.72 -29.73
CA VAL A 102 -9.57 -3.30 -31.12
C VAL A 102 -9.28 -4.45 -32.09
N TRP A 103 -8.11 -5.08 -31.97
CA TRP A 103 -7.66 -6.14 -32.86
C TRP A 103 -8.44 -7.44 -32.73
N LYS A 104 -9.11 -7.68 -31.60
CA LYS A 104 -9.99 -8.85 -31.43
C LYS A 104 -11.08 -8.92 -32.51
N LYS A 105 -11.53 -7.77 -33.02
CA LYS A 105 -12.55 -7.66 -34.08
C LYS A 105 -12.06 -8.12 -35.46
N TYR A 106 -10.75 -8.32 -35.62
CA TYR A 106 -10.09 -8.70 -36.87
C TYR A 106 -9.66 -10.17 -36.87
N GLU A 107 -9.90 -10.88 -35.77
CA GLU A 107 -9.64 -12.32 -35.66
C GLU A 107 -10.64 -13.11 -36.52
N CYS A 108 -10.12 -14.01 -37.35
CA CYS A 108 -10.92 -14.90 -38.18
C CYS A 108 -11.20 -16.22 -37.46
N GLN A 109 -12.27 -16.90 -37.89
CA GLN A 109 -12.45 -18.32 -37.54
C GLN A 109 -11.48 -19.17 -38.36
N VAL A 110 -10.92 -20.22 -37.75
CA VAL A 110 -9.96 -21.11 -38.42
C VAL A 110 -10.59 -22.44 -38.83
N THR A 111 -10.08 -23.01 -39.91
CA THR A 111 -10.35 -24.40 -40.33
C THR A 111 -9.49 -25.39 -39.54
N GLU A 112 -9.72 -26.69 -39.69
CA GLU A 112 -8.88 -27.75 -39.08
C GLU A 112 -7.38 -27.63 -39.45
N TYR A 113 -7.08 -26.99 -40.59
CA TYR A 113 -5.72 -26.77 -41.08
C TYR A 113 -5.08 -25.47 -40.56
N GLY A 114 -5.75 -24.71 -39.68
CA GLY A 114 -5.21 -23.49 -39.05
C GLY A 114 -5.30 -22.21 -39.89
N PHE A 115 -5.82 -22.28 -41.11
CA PHE A 115 -6.07 -21.10 -41.95
C PHE A 115 -7.43 -20.49 -41.65
N CYS A 116 -7.55 -19.17 -41.85
CA CYS A 116 -8.85 -18.50 -41.83
C CYS A 116 -9.83 -19.23 -42.76
N SER A 117 -10.96 -19.68 -42.21
CA SER A 117 -12.10 -20.07 -43.02
C SER A 117 -12.60 -18.85 -43.80
N SER A 118 -13.43 -19.03 -44.83
CA SER A 118 -13.90 -17.97 -45.74
C SER A 118 -14.81 -16.91 -45.08
N VAL A 119 -14.63 -16.66 -43.79
CA VAL A 119 -15.32 -15.69 -42.94
C VAL A 119 -14.53 -14.37 -42.88
N VAL A 120 -15.19 -13.28 -42.52
CA VAL A 120 -14.62 -11.94 -42.35
C VAL A 120 -13.52 -11.97 -41.26
N GLY A 121 -12.28 -11.60 -41.60
CA GLY A 121 -11.15 -11.51 -40.68
C GLY A 121 -9.81 -11.33 -41.40
N ARG A 122 -8.76 -11.00 -40.62
CA ARG A 122 -7.40 -10.67 -41.12
C ARG A 122 -6.29 -11.49 -40.45
N VAL A 123 -6.51 -11.95 -39.21
CA VAL A 123 -5.51 -12.69 -38.42
C VAL A 123 -6.12 -13.94 -37.78
N THR A 124 -5.35 -15.01 -37.67
CA THR A 124 -5.77 -16.23 -36.94
C THR A 124 -5.69 -16.01 -35.42
N PRO A 125 -6.36 -16.83 -34.60
CA PRO A 125 -6.27 -16.76 -33.14
C PRO A 125 -4.83 -16.86 -32.61
N GLU A 126 -3.99 -17.68 -33.24
CA GLU A 126 -2.59 -17.83 -32.88
C GLU A 126 -1.81 -16.54 -33.12
N ILE A 127 -1.89 -15.97 -34.32
CA ILE A 127 -1.26 -14.68 -34.64
C ILE A 127 -1.78 -13.57 -33.74
N TYR A 128 -3.09 -13.50 -33.51
CA TYR A 128 -3.70 -12.54 -32.60
C TYR A 128 -3.05 -12.62 -31.20
N SER A 129 -2.88 -13.83 -30.65
CA SER A 129 -2.25 -14.01 -29.34
C SER A 129 -0.79 -13.52 -29.30
N GLN A 130 -0.03 -13.74 -30.39
CA GLN A 130 1.36 -13.25 -30.50
C GLN A 130 1.40 -11.72 -30.56
N LEU A 131 0.51 -11.11 -31.34
CA LEU A 131 0.39 -9.65 -31.43
C LEU A 131 0.01 -9.03 -30.08
N VAL A 132 -0.93 -9.64 -29.36
CA VAL A 132 -1.31 -9.20 -28.01
C VAL A 132 -0.17 -9.37 -27.02
N GLY A 133 0.60 -10.45 -27.10
CA GLY A 133 1.81 -10.64 -26.30
C GLY A 133 2.80 -9.48 -26.49
N ALA A 134 3.14 -9.17 -27.74
CA ALA A 134 4.02 -8.05 -28.08
C ALA A 134 3.49 -6.70 -27.57
N VAL A 135 2.19 -6.44 -27.74
CA VAL A 135 1.56 -5.21 -27.25
C VAL A 135 1.60 -5.12 -25.72
N ASN A 136 1.32 -6.20 -25.00
CA ASN A 136 1.35 -6.21 -23.54
C ASN A 136 2.76 -5.92 -23.01
N GLU A 137 3.80 -6.47 -23.65
CA GLU A 137 5.19 -6.14 -23.32
C GLU A 137 5.50 -4.66 -23.59
N SER A 138 5.05 -4.12 -24.74
CA SER A 138 5.22 -2.70 -25.05
C SER A 138 4.53 -1.79 -24.03
N TYR A 139 3.31 -2.14 -23.62
CA TYR A 139 2.55 -1.43 -22.60
C TYR A 139 3.25 -1.49 -21.24
N ALA A 140 3.74 -2.66 -20.85
CA ALA A 140 4.44 -2.82 -19.58
C ALA A 140 5.72 -1.97 -19.52
N LEU A 141 6.52 -1.98 -20.60
CA LEU A 141 7.72 -1.15 -20.72
C LEU A 141 7.39 0.34 -20.73
N GLU A 142 6.35 0.76 -21.44
CA GLU A 142 5.90 2.16 -21.50
C GLU A 142 5.41 2.65 -20.13
N HIS A 143 4.58 1.88 -19.44
CA HIS A 143 3.88 2.31 -18.24
C HIS A 143 4.68 2.11 -16.94
N TYR A 144 5.37 0.98 -16.79
CA TYR A 144 6.03 0.62 -15.53
C TYR A 144 7.50 1.04 -15.46
N THR A 145 8.21 1.16 -16.59
CA THR A 145 9.64 1.51 -16.59
C THR A 145 9.96 2.80 -15.81
N PRO A 146 9.27 3.93 -16.02
CA PRO A 146 9.63 5.17 -15.33
C PRO A 146 9.61 5.06 -13.80
N LEU A 147 8.60 4.37 -13.25
CA LEU A 147 8.48 4.15 -11.81
C LEU A 147 9.58 3.23 -11.29
N LEU A 148 9.81 2.09 -11.97
CA LEU A 148 10.84 1.13 -11.57
C LEU A 148 12.23 1.76 -11.56
N LEU A 149 12.50 2.64 -12.53
CA LEU A 149 13.74 3.39 -12.63
C LEU A 149 13.90 4.44 -11.52
N ASN A 150 12.80 5.08 -11.10
CA ASN A 150 12.80 5.99 -9.94
C ASN A 150 12.96 5.27 -8.59
N LEU A 151 12.56 3.99 -8.52
CA LEU A 151 12.90 3.15 -7.38
C LEU A 151 14.38 2.76 -7.42
N GLN A 152 14.88 2.40 -8.60
CA GLN A 152 16.26 1.95 -8.81
C GLN A 152 17.29 3.05 -8.53
N ASN A 153 17.01 4.30 -8.90
CA ASN A 153 17.89 5.44 -8.58
C ASN A 153 17.76 5.94 -7.13
N CYS A 154 16.93 5.27 -6.31
CA CYS A 154 16.62 5.62 -4.93
C CYS A 154 16.05 7.02 -4.70
N ASN A 155 15.75 7.82 -5.72
CA ASN A 155 15.18 9.15 -5.50
C ASN A 155 13.83 9.05 -4.80
N PHE A 156 12.97 8.14 -5.26
CA PHE A 156 11.68 7.91 -4.61
C PHE A 156 11.83 7.52 -3.14
N VAL A 157 12.73 6.58 -2.83
CA VAL A 157 12.95 6.10 -1.46
C VAL A 157 13.55 7.22 -0.60
N ARG A 158 14.54 7.96 -1.14
CA ARG A 158 15.22 9.04 -0.44
C ARG A 158 14.24 10.17 -0.10
N GLU A 159 13.43 10.60 -1.06
CA GLU A 159 12.39 11.61 -0.84
C GLU A 159 11.38 11.14 0.20
N THR A 160 10.94 9.88 0.12
CA THR A 160 10.00 9.31 1.09
C THR A 160 10.59 9.24 2.50
N PHE A 161 11.82 8.77 2.65
CA PHE A 161 12.49 8.69 3.95
C PHE A 161 12.81 10.07 4.51
N GLN A 162 13.17 11.02 3.64
CA GLN A 162 13.34 12.41 4.03
C GLN A 162 12.05 12.97 4.62
N GLU A 163 10.92 12.80 3.93
CA GLU A 163 9.61 13.24 4.42
C GLU A 163 9.22 12.56 5.74
N ILE A 164 9.44 11.24 5.87
CA ILE A 164 9.18 10.51 7.11
C ILE A 164 10.02 11.08 8.26
N THR A 165 11.31 11.28 8.03
CA THR A 165 12.25 11.72 9.05
C THR A 165 12.06 13.18 9.46
N SER A 166 11.64 14.06 8.54
CA SER A 166 11.35 15.46 8.84
C SER A 166 9.98 15.67 9.47
N SER A 167 8.96 14.98 8.98
CA SER A 167 7.55 15.31 9.30
C SER A 167 6.97 14.42 10.39
N TYR A 168 7.34 13.14 10.45
CA TYR A 168 6.69 12.15 11.32
C TYR A 168 7.55 11.73 12.51
N CYS A 169 8.88 11.68 12.36
CA CYS A 169 9.75 11.25 13.44
C CYS A 169 9.87 12.25 14.62
N PRO A 170 9.89 13.58 14.43
CA PRO A 170 9.95 14.52 15.55
C PRO A 170 8.76 14.41 16.52
N PRO A 171 7.48 14.43 16.06
CA PRO A 171 6.36 14.25 16.98
C PRO A 171 6.39 12.87 17.63
N LEU A 172 6.73 11.81 16.89
CA LEU A 172 6.85 10.47 17.44
C LEU A 172 7.88 10.40 18.58
N ASN A 173 9.07 10.97 18.38
CA ASN A 173 10.12 11.02 19.40
C ASN A 173 9.67 11.81 20.64
N HIS A 174 8.93 12.90 20.44
CA HIS A 174 8.36 13.65 21.55
C HIS A 174 7.39 12.80 22.39
N TYR A 175 6.42 12.15 21.76
CA TYR A 175 5.47 11.29 22.47
C TYR A 175 6.15 10.10 23.15
N LEU A 176 7.13 9.46 22.51
CA LEU A 176 7.88 8.37 23.11
C LEU A 176 8.65 8.82 24.38
N LYS A 177 9.23 10.02 24.37
CA LYS A 177 9.87 10.59 25.58
C LYS A 177 8.85 10.83 26.69
N VAL A 178 7.68 11.35 26.38
CA VAL A 178 6.60 11.58 27.36
C VAL A 178 6.12 10.25 27.97
N ILE A 179 5.88 9.24 27.14
CA ILE A 179 5.45 7.91 27.59
C ILE A 179 6.54 7.26 28.44
N ASN A 180 7.80 7.32 28.02
CA ASN A 180 8.90 6.74 28.79
C ASN A 180 9.11 7.43 30.14
N ALA A 181 8.95 8.76 30.19
CA ALA A 181 8.95 9.50 31.46
C ALA A 181 7.78 9.07 32.37
N GLY A 182 6.57 8.90 31.81
CA GLY A 182 5.42 8.40 32.54
C GLY A 182 5.62 6.98 33.10
N LEU A 183 6.15 6.06 32.28
CA LEU A 183 6.51 4.70 32.70
C LEU A 183 7.55 4.71 33.82
N GLY A 184 8.56 5.58 33.72
CA GLY A 184 9.55 5.77 34.77
C GLY A 184 8.93 6.23 36.09
N LEU A 185 8.02 7.21 36.06
CA LEU A 185 7.32 7.70 37.25
C LEU A 185 6.45 6.61 37.89
N ILE A 186 5.72 5.83 37.10
CA ILE A 186 4.91 4.72 37.60
C ILE A 186 5.80 3.66 38.26
N SER A 187 6.92 3.30 37.63
CA SER A 187 7.89 2.34 38.17
C SER A 187 8.42 2.77 39.55
N VAL A 188 8.86 4.03 39.67
CA VAL A 188 9.32 4.60 40.94
C VAL A 188 8.19 4.62 41.99
N GLY A 189 6.97 5.01 41.59
CA GLY A 189 5.81 5.02 42.47
C GLY A 189 5.47 3.64 43.04
N VAL A 190 5.47 2.60 42.21
CA VAL A 190 5.24 1.21 42.65
C VAL A 190 6.34 0.77 43.61
N LEU A 191 7.60 1.07 43.31
CA LEU A 191 8.74 0.70 44.15
C LEU A 191 8.64 1.37 45.54
N LEU A 192 8.29 2.65 45.59
CA LEU A 192 8.04 3.36 46.85
C LEU A 192 6.84 2.79 47.62
N CYS A 193 5.74 2.49 46.93
CA CYS A 193 4.58 1.84 47.54
C CYS A 193 4.95 0.49 48.17
N LEU A 194 5.76 -0.33 47.49
CA LEU A 194 6.25 -1.61 48.01
C LEU A 194 7.13 -1.43 49.25
N VAL A 195 8.05 -0.46 49.23
CA VAL A 195 8.92 -0.15 50.38
C VAL A 195 8.09 0.31 51.59
N LEU A 196 7.14 1.22 51.39
CA LEU A 196 6.24 1.67 52.45
C LEU A 196 5.38 0.53 52.99
N TRP A 197 4.90 -0.37 52.12
CA TRP A 197 4.14 -1.54 52.52
C TRP A 197 4.97 -2.50 53.39
N ILE A 198 6.23 -2.77 53.02
CA ILE A 198 7.14 -3.58 53.83
C ILE A 198 7.39 -2.93 55.19
N LEU A 199 7.64 -1.62 55.25
CA LEU A 199 7.84 -0.91 56.52
C LEU A 199 6.59 -0.93 57.41
N TYR A 200 5.40 -0.81 56.83
CA TYR A 200 4.14 -0.89 57.56
C TYR A 200 3.87 -2.31 58.08
N ALA A 201 4.04 -3.33 57.23
CA ALA A 201 3.84 -4.74 57.59
C ALA A 201 4.88 -5.23 58.61
N ASN A 202 6.10 -4.69 58.56
CA ASN A 202 7.18 -5.02 59.48
C ASN A 202 7.25 -4.09 60.71
N ARG A 203 6.26 -3.20 60.91
CA ARG A 203 6.10 -2.56 62.22
C ARG A 203 5.78 -3.65 63.24
N PRO A 204 6.49 -3.72 64.37
CA PRO A 204 6.14 -4.67 65.42
C PRO A 204 4.70 -4.38 65.85
N GLN A 205 3.83 -5.37 65.75
CA GLN A 205 2.67 -5.45 66.63
C GLN A 205 3.24 -5.40 68.05
N ARG A 206 3.30 -4.21 68.65
CA ARG A 206 3.25 -4.13 70.11
C ARG A 206 1.91 -4.76 70.45
N GLU A 207 1.96 -6.00 70.91
CA GLU A 207 1.03 -6.45 71.94
C GLU A 207 1.07 -5.39 73.05
N GLU A 208 0.15 -4.42 72.99
CA GLU A 208 -0.33 -3.81 74.22
C GLU A 208 -1.33 -4.79 74.81
N GLU A 209 -0.79 -5.81 75.48
CA GLU A 209 -1.54 -6.52 76.50
C GLU A 209 -1.66 -5.61 77.74
N PHE A 210 -2.92 -5.39 78.14
CA PHE A 210 -3.43 -4.77 79.38
C PHE A 210 -3.17 -3.25 79.53
N VAL A 211 -4.19 -2.39 79.45
CA VAL A 211 -5.28 -2.27 80.44
C VAL A 211 -6.62 -2.04 79.73
N LYS A 212 -7.64 -2.83 80.09
CA LYS A 212 -9.05 -2.39 79.92
C LYS A 212 -9.33 -1.26 80.93
N PRO A 213 -9.84 -0.11 80.48
CA PRO A 213 -10.92 0.54 81.22
C PRO A 213 -12.14 0.71 80.31
N SER A 214 -13.16 -0.08 80.61
CA SER A 214 -14.59 0.31 80.65
C SER A 214 -15.02 1.62 79.95
N PHE A 215 -15.01 1.68 78.62
CA PHE A 215 -15.82 2.69 77.90
C PHE A 215 -16.87 2.09 76.95
N ALA A 216 -16.63 0.88 76.44
CA ALA A 216 -17.59 0.18 75.56
C ALA A 216 -18.88 -0.29 76.27
N GLN A 217 -18.89 -0.41 77.61
CA GLN A 217 -20.11 -0.67 78.39
C GLN A 217 -20.98 0.60 78.58
N LYS A 218 -20.41 1.81 78.53
CA LYS A 218 -21.16 3.07 78.73
C LYS A 218 -21.94 3.54 77.50
N LEU A 219 -21.52 3.16 76.29
CA LEU A 219 -22.20 3.55 75.05
C LEU A 219 -23.35 2.59 74.69
N LYS A 220 -23.19 1.28 74.95
CA LYS A 220 -24.26 0.28 74.73
C LYS A 220 -25.44 0.45 75.70
N HIS A 221 -25.17 0.94 76.92
CA HIS A 221 -26.21 1.25 77.92
C HIS A 221 -26.95 2.60 77.68
N ARG A 222 -26.40 3.51 76.87
CA ARG A 222 -27.09 4.74 76.42
C ARG A 222 -28.03 4.49 75.23
N PHE A 223 -27.63 3.65 74.28
CA PHE A 223 -28.47 3.35 73.10
C PHE A 223 -29.58 2.33 73.35
N SER A 224 -29.50 1.55 74.44
CA SER A 224 -30.61 0.68 74.88
C SER A 224 -31.66 1.40 75.75
N LYS A 225 -31.37 2.58 76.29
CA LYS A 225 -32.30 3.34 77.15
C LYS A 225 -33.20 4.32 76.37
N ASN A 226 -32.94 4.56 75.09
CA ASN A 226 -33.72 5.50 74.28
C ASN A 226 -34.67 4.85 73.26
N ARG A 227 -34.91 3.52 73.37
CA ARG A 227 -35.84 2.78 72.49
C ARG A 227 -37.28 2.72 73.04
N ASN A 228 -37.56 3.32 74.20
CA ASN A 228 -38.90 3.43 74.79
C ASN A 228 -39.19 4.88 75.18
N ASN A 229 -39.53 5.74 74.22
CA ASN A 229 -40.57 6.74 74.44
C ASN A 229 -41.04 7.36 73.12
N ASN A 230 -42.29 7.05 72.78
CA ASN A 230 -43.29 7.87 72.12
C ASN A 230 -43.02 8.33 70.67
N ASN A 231 -43.78 7.77 69.71
CA ASN A 231 -45.14 8.20 69.35
C ASN A 231 -45.18 9.67 68.91
N ASN A 232 -45.22 9.90 67.60
CA ASN A 232 -46.43 10.33 66.89
C ASN A 232 -46.07 10.70 65.43
N ASN A 233 -46.93 10.24 64.51
CA ASN A 233 -47.50 10.97 63.36
C ASN A 233 -46.64 12.11 62.75
N THR A 234 -46.44 12.23 61.44
CA THR A 234 -47.45 12.11 60.38
C THR A 234 -46.77 12.22 59.00
N ASN A 235 -47.29 11.43 58.06
CA ASN A 235 -47.39 11.56 56.60
C ASN A 235 -46.86 12.82 55.88
N SER A 236 -46.09 12.58 54.80
CA SER A 236 -46.48 12.91 53.40
C SER A 236 -45.48 12.22 52.43
N SER A 237 -45.86 11.09 51.82
CA SER A 237 -46.30 10.95 50.41
C SER A 237 -45.29 11.47 49.37
N LEU A 238 -44.57 10.55 48.70
CA LEU A 238 -44.70 10.17 47.26
C LEU A 238 -43.98 11.16 46.31
N SER A 239 -43.17 10.79 45.31
CA SER A 239 -43.02 9.60 44.46
C SER A 239 -41.61 9.66 43.80
N ASN A 240 -40.84 8.58 43.65
CA ASN A 240 -40.72 7.69 42.45
C ASN A 240 -40.55 8.45 41.12
N ALA A 241 -39.74 8.07 40.13
CA ALA A 241 -38.81 6.96 39.87
C ALA A 241 -38.16 7.22 38.49
N ALA A 242 -37.23 6.33 38.07
CA ALA A 242 -36.72 6.09 36.71
C ALA A 242 -35.73 7.15 36.14
N GLY A 243 -34.56 6.82 35.59
CA GLY A 243 -34.05 5.56 35.05
C GLY A 243 -34.36 5.47 33.55
N GLU A 244 -33.38 5.77 32.69
CA GLU A 244 -33.23 5.14 31.37
C GLU A 244 -31.85 5.45 30.76
N VAL A 245 -31.37 4.44 30.05
CA VAL A 245 -30.25 4.42 29.10
C VAL A 245 -30.80 4.82 27.74
#